data_AF-A0A4Y2J7B6-F1
#
_entry.id   AF-A0A4Y2J7B6-F1
#
_cell.length_a   1.000
_cell.length_b   1.000
_cell.length_c   1.000
_cell.angle_alpha   90.00
_cell.angle_beta   90.00
_cell.angle_gamma   90.00
#
_symmetry.space_group_name_H-M   'P 1'
#
loop_
_entity.id
_entity.type
_entity.pdbx_description
1 polymer ?
#
loop_
_entity_poly.entity_id
_entity_poly.type
_entity_poly.pdbx_seq_one_letter_code
_entity_poly.pdbx_strand_id
1 'polypeptide(L)'
;MGSNPKRKVKIIPGLAYDKTGGNETYPKENNEELVVQFANGPRYAKDKDNNEIYPKDAQLNDKFIPSFYALDKNNDPIFPKTKDGDEFYVEDEYGSSVVYADGKLLPRYARTKYSEVYPLEFLGAGLYREIVLNNKYIKNTANQEFYPLDEYGNEFTIQIKSNNQLNVQATFPNFYPITNDGYVILSNVNGKPYFIPKTIPEVKEDNIVGKLFRAQNGFRDFFTDVELTSRECRSAKRKYNYFPIGASEPTEWIPEALMSEQQTSSWWYWLFILLSVILGVVVVPILYGMM
;
A
#
# COMPACT_ATOMS: atom_id res chain seq x y z
N MET A 1 5.89 -2.40 -7.64
CA MET A 1 4.95 -3.34 -7.01
C MET A 1 4.68 -4.46 -7.99
N GLY A 2 5.38 -5.59 -7.83
CA GLY A 2 5.13 -6.76 -8.68
C GLY A 2 3.72 -7.27 -8.41
N SER A 3 2.96 -7.54 -9.48
CA SER A 3 1.67 -8.23 -9.39
C SER A 3 1.87 -9.50 -8.58
N ASN A 4 1.20 -9.61 -7.43
CA ASN A 4 1.23 -10.81 -6.59
C ASN A 4 0.73 -11.97 -7.47
N PRO A 5 1.58 -12.94 -7.88
CA PRO A 5 1.14 -14.02 -8.74
C PRO A 5 0.02 -14.74 -8.01
N LYS A 6 -1.16 -14.79 -8.65
CA LYS A 6 -2.44 -15.28 -8.12
C LYS A 6 -2.25 -16.41 -7.09
N ARG A 7 -2.15 -16.06 -5.79
CA ARG A 7 -2.15 -17.02 -4.66
C ARG A 7 -3.57 -17.52 -4.37
N LYS A 8 -4.38 -17.69 -5.42
CA LYS A 8 -5.75 -18.18 -5.28
C LYS A 8 -5.66 -19.66 -5.00
N VAL A 9 -6.16 -20.05 -3.84
CA VAL A 9 -6.23 -21.45 -3.43
C VAL A 9 -7.15 -22.22 -4.38
N LYS A 10 -6.66 -23.35 -4.89
CA LYS A 10 -7.53 -24.35 -5.52
C LYS A 10 -8.29 -25.07 -4.42
N ILE A 11 -9.62 -24.93 -4.47
CA ILE A 11 -10.55 -25.55 -3.53
C ILE A 11 -11.14 -26.79 -4.21
N ILE A 12 -11.13 -27.94 -3.53
CA ILE A 12 -11.67 -29.20 -4.04
C ILE A 12 -12.88 -29.68 -3.22
N PRO A 13 -13.90 -30.29 -3.83
CA PRO A 13 -14.97 -30.95 -3.10
C PRO A 13 -14.43 -32.20 -2.39
N GLY A 14 -14.74 -32.37 -1.09
CA GLY A 14 -14.27 -33.52 -0.32
C GLY A 14 -14.83 -33.57 1.09
N LEU A 15 -14.66 -34.71 1.77
CA LEU A 15 -15.30 -34.99 3.06
C LEU A 15 -14.36 -34.86 4.28
N ALA A 16 -13.04 -34.86 4.11
CA ALA A 16 -12.14 -34.82 5.26
C ALA A 16 -10.70 -34.42 4.90
N TYR A 17 -10.01 -33.83 5.88
CA TYR A 17 -8.56 -33.87 5.97
C TYR A 17 -8.12 -35.22 6.54
N ASP A 18 -6.97 -35.74 6.12
CA ASP A 18 -6.39 -36.93 6.74
C ASP A 18 -5.93 -36.58 8.16
N LYS A 19 -6.25 -37.44 9.14
CA LYS A 19 -5.83 -37.26 10.54
C LYS A 19 -4.66 -38.17 10.84
N THR A 20 -3.48 -37.59 10.99
CA THR A 20 -2.26 -38.33 11.37
C THR A 20 -1.69 -37.74 12.66
N GLY A 21 -1.65 -38.54 13.73
CA GLY A 21 -1.10 -38.10 15.02
C GLY A 21 -1.83 -36.91 15.65
N GLY A 22 -3.10 -36.69 15.31
CA GLY A 22 -3.93 -35.59 15.80
C GLY A 22 -3.93 -34.34 14.90
N ASN A 23 -3.06 -34.25 13.90
CA ASN A 23 -3.07 -33.16 12.92
C ASN A 23 -3.95 -33.53 11.71
N GLU A 24 -4.72 -32.57 11.23
CA GLU A 24 -5.36 -32.60 9.92
C GLU A 24 -4.33 -32.22 8.85
N THR A 25 -4.27 -32.96 7.74
CA THR A 25 -3.36 -32.67 6.62
C THR A 25 -4.10 -32.38 5.33
N TYR A 26 -3.56 -31.44 4.56
CA TYR A 26 -4.09 -31.08 3.25
C TYR A 26 -3.79 -32.14 2.18
N PRO A 27 -4.75 -32.45 1.29
CA PRO A 27 -4.45 -33.19 0.07
C PRO A 27 -3.47 -32.41 -0.81
N LYS A 28 -2.62 -33.14 -1.53
CA LYS A 28 -1.55 -32.56 -2.37
C LYS A 28 -1.74 -32.87 -3.84
N GLU A 29 -1.51 -31.89 -4.70
CA GLU A 29 -1.48 -32.04 -6.15
C GLU A 29 -0.35 -31.16 -6.69
N ASN A 30 0.54 -31.71 -7.52
CA ASN A 30 1.68 -30.98 -8.10
C ASN A 30 2.54 -30.24 -7.06
N ASN A 31 2.81 -30.88 -5.91
CA ASN A 31 3.53 -30.31 -4.75
C ASN A 31 2.84 -29.11 -4.08
N GLU A 32 1.58 -28.86 -4.37
CA GLU A 32 0.78 -27.87 -3.68
C GLU A 32 -0.27 -28.50 -2.79
N GLU A 33 -0.54 -27.86 -1.65
CA GLU A 33 -1.63 -28.25 -0.75
C GLU A 33 -2.94 -27.60 -1.19
N LEU A 34 -4.02 -28.37 -1.18
CA LEU A 34 -5.34 -27.97 -1.66
C LEU A 34 -6.32 -27.81 -0.49
N VAL A 35 -7.14 -26.76 -0.51
CA VAL A 35 -8.19 -26.59 0.50
C VAL A 35 -9.41 -27.42 0.15
N VAL A 36 -10.00 -28.03 1.17
CA VAL A 36 -11.21 -28.84 1.04
C VAL A 36 -12.44 -27.97 1.28
N GLN A 37 -13.40 -28.03 0.35
CA GLN A 37 -14.72 -27.42 0.50
C GLN A 37 -15.64 -28.36 1.27
N PHE A 38 -16.18 -27.90 2.40
CA PHE A 38 -17.23 -28.60 3.15
C PHE A 38 -18.61 -27.97 2.86
N ALA A 39 -19.67 -28.62 3.32
CA ALA A 39 -21.05 -28.16 3.13
C ALA A 39 -21.31 -26.76 3.72
N ASN A 40 -20.58 -26.38 4.77
CA ASN A 40 -20.66 -25.09 5.44
C ASN A 40 -19.62 -24.05 4.95
N GLY A 41 -18.86 -24.37 3.91
CA GLY A 41 -17.79 -23.50 3.41
C GLY A 41 -16.42 -24.19 3.36
N PRO A 42 -15.43 -23.56 2.71
CA PRO A 42 -14.04 -23.97 2.88
C PRO A 42 -13.60 -23.63 4.31
N ARG A 43 -12.73 -24.46 4.89
CA ARG A 43 -12.05 -24.15 6.15
C ARG A 43 -10.57 -24.45 6.05
N TYR A 44 -9.81 -24.11 7.07
CA TYR A 44 -8.43 -24.56 7.21
C TYR A 44 -8.37 -25.89 7.98
N ALA A 45 -7.32 -26.67 7.69
CA ALA A 45 -6.92 -27.82 8.47
C ALA A 45 -6.44 -27.38 9.85
N LYS A 46 -6.64 -28.20 10.87
CA LYS A 46 -6.21 -27.93 12.25
C LYS A 46 -5.07 -28.84 12.71
N ASP A 47 -4.15 -28.29 13.49
CA ASP A 47 -3.16 -29.07 14.21
C ASP A 47 -3.76 -29.77 15.44
N LYS A 48 -2.95 -30.59 16.11
CA LYS A 48 -3.31 -31.32 17.33
C LYS A 48 -3.72 -30.42 18.51
N ASP A 49 -3.34 -29.14 18.47
CA ASP A 49 -3.63 -28.14 19.50
C ASP A 49 -4.85 -27.26 19.10
N ASN A 50 -5.54 -27.62 18.01
CA ASN A 50 -6.68 -26.96 17.40
C ASN A 50 -6.39 -25.59 16.75
N ASN A 51 -5.14 -25.28 16.44
CA ASN A 51 -4.83 -24.10 15.62
C ASN A 51 -5.06 -24.43 14.15
N GLU A 52 -5.63 -23.49 13.41
CA GLU A 52 -5.74 -23.59 11.96
C GLU A 52 -4.38 -23.37 11.28
N ILE A 53 -4.14 -24.11 10.21
CA ILE A 53 -2.88 -24.12 9.47
C ILE A 53 -3.18 -23.69 8.04
N TYR A 54 -2.42 -22.74 7.49
CA TYR A 54 -2.55 -22.42 6.07
C TYR A 54 -2.01 -23.57 5.18
N PRO A 55 -2.67 -23.87 4.04
CA PRO A 55 -2.10 -24.72 3.01
C PRO A 55 -0.85 -24.08 2.39
N LYS A 56 0.11 -24.89 1.95
CA LYS A 56 1.33 -24.45 1.29
C LYS A 56 1.25 -24.45 -0.25
N ASP A 57 1.87 -23.46 -0.90
CA ASP A 57 2.18 -23.49 -2.33
C ASP A 57 3.44 -24.34 -2.64
N ALA A 58 3.78 -24.48 -3.92
CA ALA A 58 4.95 -25.26 -4.35
C ALA A 58 6.29 -24.66 -3.88
N GLN A 59 6.29 -23.40 -3.45
CA GLN A 59 7.44 -22.70 -2.88
C GLN A 59 7.40 -22.67 -1.35
N LEU A 60 6.48 -23.40 -0.72
CA LEU A 60 6.28 -23.50 0.72
C LEU A 60 5.81 -22.20 1.41
N ASN A 61 5.23 -21.26 0.66
CA ASN A 61 4.53 -20.12 1.23
C ASN A 61 3.10 -20.52 1.63
N ASP A 62 2.56 -19.85 2.63
CA ASP A 62 1.14 -19.96 2.96
C ASP A 62 0.25 -19.45 1.81
N LYS A 63 -0.80 -20.20 1.51
CA LYS A 63 -1.91 -19.75 0.67
C LYS A 63 -3.13 -19.53 1.56
N PHE A 64 -3.94 -18.54 1.22
CA PHE A 64 -5.13 -18.19 1.99
C PHE A 64 -6.39 -18.27 1.14
N ILE A 65 -7.50 -18.55 1.80
CA ILE A 65 -8.84 -18.37 1.27
C ILE A 65 -9.13 -16.85 1.33
N PRO A 66 -9.55 -16.20 0.23
CA PRO A 66 -9.83 -14.76 0.23
C PRO A 66 -10.80 -14.37 1.34
N SER A 67 -10.50 -13.28 2.05
CA SER A 67 -11.28 -12.79 3.20
C SER A 67 -11.25 -13.62 4.48
N PHE A 68 -10.52 -14.74 4.55
CA PHE A 68 -10.47 -15.59 5.76
C PHE A 68 -9.04 -15.81 6.27
N TYR A 69 -8.80 -15.33 7.48
CA TYR A 69 -7.61 -15.70 8.26
C TYR A 69 -7.76 -17.10 8.85
N ALA A 70 -6.65 -17.83 8.92
CA ALA A 70 -6.53 -18.96 9.84
C ALA A 70 -6.52 -18.43 11.28
N LEU A 71 -7.19 -19.14 12.18
CA LEU A 71 -7.32 -18.78 13.59
C LEU A 71 -6.57 -19.75 14.49
N ASP A 72 -5.96 -19.24 15.55
CA ASP A 72 -5.41 -20.09 16.61
C ASP A 72 -6.52 -20.67 17.49
N LYS A 73 -6.16 -21.53 18.45
CA LYS A 73 -7.11 -22.14 19.39
C LYS A 73 -7.91 -21.14 20.26
N ASN A 74 -7.49 -19.88 20.34
CA ASN A 74 -8.14 -18.80 21.08
C ASN A 74 -8.99 -17.90 20.16
N ASN A 75 -9.12 -18.24 18.88
CA ASN A 75 -9.73 -17.43 17.83
C ASN A 75 -8.98 -16.10 17.58
N ASP A 76 -7.66 -16.09 17.74
CA ASP A 76 -6.81 -14.98 17.31
C ASP A 76 -6.28 -15.24 15.89
N PRO A 77 -6.24 -14.21 15.02
CA PRO A 77 -5.81 -14.37 13.63
C PRO A 77 -4.32 -14.68 13.51
N ILE A 78 -4.00 -15.69 12.70
CA ILE A 78 -2.65 -16.08 12.32
C ILE A 78 -2.34 -15.44 10.97
N PHE A 79 -1.30 -14.60 10.89
CA PHE A 79 -0.87 -14.05 9.60
C PHE A 79 -0.26 -15.14 8.72
N PRO A 80 -0.65 -15.24 7.43
CA PRO A 80 0.03 -16.11 6.48
C PRO A 80 1.46 -15.61 6.25
N LYS A 81 2.37 -16.54 5.98
CA LYS A 81 3.82 -16.32 5.88
C LYS A 81 4.43 -16.88 4.61
N THR A 82 5.47 -16.21 4.12
CA THR A 82 6.36 -16.77 3.10
C THR A 82 7.23 -17.88 3.72
N LYS A 83 7.90 -18.67 2.87
CA LYS A 83 8.89 -19.66 3.32
C LYS A 83 10.02 -19.05 4.17
N ASP A 84 10.32 -17.76 3.97
CA ASP A 84 11.37 -17.02 4.66
C ASP A 84 10.86 -16.40 5.97
N GLY A 85 9.58 -16.56 6.28
CA GLY A 85 8.94 -16.10 7.51
C GLY A 85 8.32 -14.70 7.45
N ASP A 86 8.35 -14.03 6.30
CA ASP A 86 7.69 -12.74 6.13
C ASP A 86 6.17 -12.91 6.14
N GLU A 87 5.50 -12.23 7.07
CA GLU A 87 4.06 -12.20 7.18
C GLU A 87 3.44 -11.24 6.15
N PHE A 88 2.25 -11.57 5.68
CA PHE A 88 1.45 -10.70 4.82
C PHE A 88 -0.03 -10.74 5.21
N TYR A 89 -0.83 -9.81 4.70
CA TYR A 89 -2.26 -9.78 4.98
C TYR A 89 -3.02 -10.76 4.08
N VAL A 90 -4.11 -11.32 4.60
CA VAL A 90 -5.14 -11.93 3.75
C VAL A 90 -5.82 -10.80 2.99
N GLU A 91 -6.07 -11.02 1.71
CA GLU A 91 -6.73 -10.06 0.84
C GLU A 91 -8.17 -10.47 0.53
N ASP A 92 -9.04 -9.49 0.30
CA ASP A 92 -10.37 -9.70 -0.27
C ASP A 92 -10.31 -9.94 -1.79
N GLU A 93 -11.47 -10.04 -2.43
CA GLU A 93 -11.56 -10.28 -3.87
C GLU A 93 -11.07 -9.10 -4.75
N TYR A 94 -10.97 -7.90 -4.17
CA TYR A 94 -10.53 -6.67 -4.83
C TYR A 94 -9.06 -6.35 -4.57
N GLY A 95 -8.40 -7.09 -3.67
CA GLY A 95 -7.01 -6.89 -3.27
C GLY A 95 -6.83 -5.98 -2.05
N SER A 96 -7.90 -5.62 -1.34
CA SER A 96 -7.76 -4.94 -0.05
C SER A 96 -7.33 -5.94 1.02
N SER A 97 -6.43 -5.53 1.89
CA SER A 97 -6.09 -6.27 3.10
C SER A 97 -7.29 -6.35 4.04
N VAL A 98 -7.57 -7.55 4.53
CA VAL A 98 -8.64 -7.82 5.48
C VAL A 98 -8.13 -7.43 6.87
N VAL A 99 -8.70 -6.37 7.46
CA VAL A 99 -8.25 -5.86 8.76
C VAL A 99 -9.12 -6.31 9.94
N TYR A 100 -10.18 -7.08 9.67
CA TYR A 100 -11.02 -7.71 10.69
C TYR A 100 -11.04 -9.22 10.49
N ALA A 101 -10.82 -9.98 11.56
CA ALA A 101 -10.98 -11.42 11.59
C ALA A 101 -11.96 -11.78 12.69
N ASP A 102 -13.01 -12.54 12.36
CA ASP A 102 -14.07 -12.92 13.30
C ASP A 102 -14.65 -11.73 14.09
N GLY A 103 -14.92 -10.63 13.38
CA GLY A 103 -15.47 -9.40 13.96
C GLY A 103 -14.48 -8.58 14.82
N LYS A 104 -13.23 -9.03 14.98
CA LYS A 104 -12.19 -8.32 15.76
C LYS A 104 -11.19 -7.66 14.83
N LEU A 105 -10.82 -6.41 15.14
CA LEU A 105 -9.71 -5.72 14.47
C LEU A 105 -8.40 -6.49 14.71
N LEU A 106 -7.56 -6.60 13.69
CA LEU A 106 -6.26 -7.26 13.83
C LEU A 106 -5.46 -6.66 15.01
N PRO A 107 -4.86 -7.49 15.88
CA PRO A 107 -4.23 -7.00 17.10
C PRO A 107 -2.89 -6.29 16.86
N ARG A 108 -2.26 -6.53 15.71
CA ARG A 108 -0.95 -5.99 15.32
C ARG A 108 -0.81 -5.93 13.80
N TYR A 109 0.23 -5.26 13.35
CA TYR A 109 0.67 -5.30 11.96
C TYR A 109 1.32 -6.64 11.61
N ALA A 110 1.23 -7.03 10.33
CA ALA A 110 2.07 -8.07 9.75
C ALA A 110 3.54 -7.64 9.80
N ARG A 111 4.45 -8.60 9.94
CA ARG A 111 5.90 -8.36 10.06
C ARG A 111 6.70 -9.08 8.99
N THR A 112 7.62 -8.34 8.40
CA THR A 112 8.72 -8.87 7.59
C THR A 112 9.98 -8.96 8.45
N LYS A 113 11.05 -9.53 7.88
CA LYS A 113 12.40 -9.50 8.46
C LYS A 113 12.89 -8.08 8.81
N TYR A 114 12.39 -7.06 8.11
CA TYR A 114 12.92 -5.69 8.20
C TYR A 114 11.99 -4.72 8.92
N SER A 115 10.68 -4.92 8.84
CA SER A 115 9.70 -3.98 9.37
C SER A 115 8.29 -4.57 9.49
N GLU A 116 7.47 -3.89 10.28
CA GLU A 116 6.01 -4.00 10.23
C GLU A 116 5.48 -3.41 8.92
N VAL A 117 4.37 -3.95 8.43
CA VAL A 117 3.77 -3.59 7.13
C VAL A 117 2.36 -3.08 7.36
N TYR A 118 2.00 -1.95 6.75
CA TYR A 118 0.61 -1.48 6.77
C TYR A 118 -0.27 -2.38 5.90
N PRO A 119 -1.51 -2.68 6.33
CA PRO A 119 -2.53 -3.21 5.44
C PRO A 119 -2.86 -2.19 4.34
N LEU A 120 -3.29 -2.66 3.18
CA LEU A 120 -3.69 -1.82 2.05
C LEU A 120 -5.21 -1.83 1.86
N GLU A 121 -5.78 -0.70 1.47
CA GLU A 121 -7.18 -0.59 1.03
C GLU A 121 -7.23 -0.25 -0.45
N PHE A 122 -7.95 -1.04 -1.24
CA PHE A 122 -8.20 -0.71 -2.64
C PHE A 122 -9.33 0.31 -2.75
N LEU A 123 -9.06 1.43 -3.43
CA LEU A 123 -10.02 2.53 -3.61
C LEU A 123 -10.66 2.55 -5.00
N GLY A 124 -10.33 1.61 -5.87
CA GLY A 124 -10.71 1.63 -7.29
C GLY A 124 -9.64 2.23 -8.20
N ALA A 125 -9.75 2.02 -9.51
CA ALA A 125 -8.85 2.58 -10.53
C ALA A 125 -7.34 2.29 -10.31
N GLY A 126 -7.00 1.18 -9.64
CA GLY A 126 -5.61 0.83 -9.32
C GLY A 126 -5.02 1.61 -8.14
N LEU A 127 -5.82 2.40 -7.42
CA LEU A 127 -5.41 3.18 -6.27
C LEU A 127 -5.51 2.36 -4.99
N TYR A 128 -4.47 2.48 -4.16
CA TYR A 128 -4.37 1.84 -2.85
C TYR A 128 -3.85 2.82 -1.82
N ARG A 129 -4.32 2.71 -0.59
CA ARG A 129 -3.76 3.46 0.55
C ARG A 129 -3.44 2.54 1.72
N GLU A 130 -2.58 2.99 2.61
CA GLU A 130 -2.23 2.27 3.83
C GLU A 130 -3.26 2.53 4.95
N ILE A 131 -3.67 1.46 5.66
CA ILE A 131 -4.65 1.50 6.76
C ILE A 131 -3.92 1.53 8.10
N VAL A 132 -4.32 2.41 9.01
CA VAL A 132 -3.77 2.46 10.36
C VAL A 132 -4.57 1.58 11.32
N LEU A 133 -3.88 0.66 12.01
CA LEU A 133 -4.45 -0.19 13.05
C LEU A 133 -4.22 0.41 14.44
N ASN A 134 -5.26 0.39 15.27
CA ASN A 134 -5.18 0.72 16.71
C ASN A 134 -4.51 2.09 17.02
N ASN A 135 -4.63 3.08 16.13
CA ASN A 135 -3.97 4.38 16.25
C ASN A 135 -2.45 4.28 16.51
N LYS A 136 -1.77 3.34 15.85
CA LYS A 136 -0.32 3.14 15.99
C LYS A 136 0.36 3.20 14.64
N TYR A 137 1.56 3.77 14.56
CA TYR A 137 2.38 3.67 13.36
C TYR A 137 3.12 2.32 13.30
N ILE A 138 3.42 1.84 12.09
CA ILE A 138 4.33 0.69 11.90
C ILE A 138 5.75 1.06 12.31
N LYS A 139 6.55 0.04 12.66
CA LYS A 139 7.95 0.20 13.05
C LYS A 139 8.90 -0.67 12.25
N ASN A 140 10.13 -0.21 12.04
CA ASN A 140 11.23 -1.09 11.60
C ASN A 140 11.88 -1.82 12.79
N THR A 141 12.87 -2.65 12.49
CA THR A 141 13.69 -3.35 13.51
C THR A 141 14.47 -2.42 14.43
N ALA A 142 14.71 -1.17 14.03
CA ALA A 142 15.31 -0.12 14.86
C ALA A 142 14.27 0.67 15.68
N ASN A 143 13.00 0.22 15.71
CA ASN A 143 11.89 0.87 16.41
C ASN A 143 11.58 2.30 15.91
N GLN A 144 12.06 2.66 14.72
CA GLN A 144 11.67 3.88 14.03
C GLN A 144 10.28 3.71 13.45
N GLU A 145 9.41 4.68 13.74
CA GLU A 145 8.03 4.69 13.25
C GLU A 145 7.98 5.18 11.79
N PHE A 146 6.91 4.87 11.07
CA PHE A 146 6.70 5.41 9.72
C PHE A 146 5.26 5.88 9.53
N TYR A 147 5.10 7.02 8.87
CA TYR A 147 3.78 7.48 8.48
C TYR A 147 3.19 6.54 7.41
N PRO A 148 1.87 6.30 7.47
CA PRO A 148 1.14 5.65 6.40
C PRO A 148 1.11 6.53 5.14
N LEU A 149 0.92 5.89 4.00
CA LEU A 149 0.82 6.50 2.69
C LEU A 149 -0.64 6.55 2.20
N ASP A 150 -1.04 7.68 1.63
CA ASP A 150 -2.30 7.81 0.91
C ASP A 150 -2.20 7.25 -0.52
N GLU A 151 -3.29 7.34 -1.28
CA GLU A 151 -3.37 6.79 -2.64
C GLU A 151 -2.43 7.43 -3.67
N TYR A 152 -1.95 8.63 -3.38
CA TYR A 152 -0.96 9.32 -4.19
C TYR A 152 0.47 9.06 -3.68
N GLY A 153 0.63 8.25 -2.64
CA GLY A 153 1.91 7.98 -2.01
C GLY A 153 2.42 9.11 -1.13
N ASN A 154 1.57 10.08 -0.77
CA ASN A 154 1.94 11.10 0.20
C ASN A 154 1.75 10.56 1.61
N GLU A 155 2.58 11.01 2.53
CA GLU A 155 2.44 10.60 3.93
C GLU A 155 1.29 11.33 4.62
N PHE A 156 0.71 10.67 5.62
CA PHE A 156 -0.28 11.29 6.48
C PHE A 156 -0.11 10.91 7.94
N THR A 157 -0.58 11.78 8.83
CA THR A 157 -0.56 11.55 10.28
C THR A 157 -1.92 11.10 10.78
N ILE A 158 -1.91 10.44 11.94
CA ILE A 158 -3.10 10.21 12.74
C ILE A 158 -3.05 11.10 13.99
N GLN A 159 -4.17 11.74 14.31
CA GLN A 159 -4.25 12.57 15.51
C GLN A 159 -4.37 11.68 16.75
N ILE A 160 -3.25 11.46 17.44
CA ILE A 160 -3.23 10.71 18.69
C ILE A 160 -3.48 11.68 19.83
N LYS A 161 -4.52 11.41 20.64
CA LYS A 161 -4.88 12.25 21.79
C LYS A 161 -4.56 11.56 23.11
N SER A 162 -4.07 12.33 24.07
CA SER A 162 -3.93 11.94 25.48
C SER A 162 -4.63 13.00 26.33
N ASN A 163 -5.54 12.59 27.22
CA ASN A 163 -6.35 13.51 28.02
C ASN A 163 -7.07 14.58 27.17
N ASN A 164 -7.66 14.18 26.03
CA ASN A 164 -8.29 15.05 25.03
C ASN A 164 -7.39 16.10 24.36
N GLN A 165 -6.09 16.10 24.63
CA GLN A 165 -5.11 16.98 23.99
C GLN A 165 -4.30 16.21 22.95
N LEU A 166 -3.85 16.90 21.90
CA LEU A 166 -2.97 16.31 20.90
C LEU A 166 -1.66 15.87 21.54
N ASN A 167 -1.34 14.59 21.46
CA ASN A 167 -0.02 14.08 21.82
C ASN A 167 0.91 14.31 20.62
N VAL A 168 1.66 15.40 20.67
CA VAL A 168 2.54 15.84 19.57
C VAL A 168 3.58 14.78 19.25
N GLN A 169 4.24 14.22 20.26
CA GLN A 169 5.29 13.22 20.05
C GLN A 169 4.75 11.93 19.42
N ALA A 170 3.56 11.50 19.84
CA ALA A 170 2.93 10.30 19.28
C ALA A 170 2.34 10.56 17.88
N THR A 171 1.85 11.77 17.60
CA THR A 171 1.30 12.15 16.30
C THR A 171 2.40 12.37 15.27
N PHE A 172 3.53 12.97 15.69
CA PHE A 172 4.65 13.36 14.85
C PHE A 172 5.98 12.73 15.29
N PRO A 173 6.10 11.40 15.33
CA PRO A 173 7.31 10.73 15.81
C PRO A 173 8.55 11.02 14.97
N ASN A 174 8.38 11.37 13.68
CA ASN A 174 9.47 11.65 12.75
C ASN A 174 9.26 12.98 12.01
N PHE A 175 9.02 14.07 12.76
CA PHE A 175 8.80 15.41 12.20
C PHE A 175 7.55 15.48 11.32
N TYR A 176 7.51 16.38 10.34
CA TYR A 176 6.37 16.51 9.44
C TYR A 176 6.25 15.30 8.50
N PRO A 177 5.02 14.88 8.15
CA PRO A 177 4.79 14.06 6.97
C PRO A 177 5.21 14.81 5.71
N ILE A 178 5.59 14.07 4.68
CA ILE A 178 6.02 14.64 3.38
C ILE A 178 5.22 14.07 2.21
N THR A 179 5.14 14.82 1.12
CA THR A 179 4.62 14.34 -0.16
C THR A 179 5.55 13.27 -0.76
N ASN A 180 5.08 12.57 -1.79
CA ASN A 180 5.87 11.55 -2.51
C ASN A 180 7.13 12.11 -3.22
N ASP A 181 7.26 13.43 -3.26
CA ASP A 181 8.38 14.16 -3.84
C ASP A 181 9.09 15.09 -2.84
N GLY A 182 8.83 14.92 -1.54
CA GLY A 182 9.69 15.48 -0.47
C GLY A 182 9.23 16.79 0.15
N TYR A 183 8.08 17.34 -0.26
CA TYR A 183 7.57 18.59 0.31
C TYR A 183 6.83 18.36 1.62
N VAL A 184 6.96 19.30 2.55
CA VAL A 184 6.33 19.21 3.87
C VAL A 184 4.81 19.31 3.76
N ILE A 185 4.12 18.44 4.52
CA ILE A 185 2.68 18.48 4.72
C ILE A 185 2.40 18.92 6.16
N LEU A 186 1.64 20.01 6.33
CA LEU A 186 1.14 20.39 7.65
C LEU A 186 -0.21 19.73 7.89
N SER A 187 -0.27 18.89 8.92
CA SER A 187 -1.51 18.19 9.28
C SER A 187 -2.56 19.16 9.80
N ASN A 188 -3.82 18.93 9.41
CA ASN A 188 -4.94 19.69 9.92
C ASN A 188 -5.30 19.24 11.33
N VAL A 189 -5.12 20.11 12.31
CA VAL A 189 -5.52 19.89 13.71
C VAL A 189 -6.62 20.89 14.06
N ASN A 190 -7.83 20.39 14.28
CA ASN A 190 -9.01 21.19 14.60
C ASN A 190 -9.29 22.32 13.58
N GLY A 191 -9.08 22.05 12.28
CA GLY A 191 -9.36 22.98 11.19
C GLY A 191 -8.21 23.93 10.85
N LYS A 192 -7.05 23.82 11.51
CA LYS A 192 -5.90 24.72 11.33
C LYS A 192 -4.62 23.94 10.98
N PRO A 193 -3.68 24.55 10.24
CA PRO A 193 -2.37 23.95 10.02
C PRO A 193 -1.64 23.83 11.36
N TYR A 194 -1.05 22.66 11.62
CA TYR A 194 -0.27 22.44 12.82
C TYR A 194 1.22 22.63 12.56
N PHE A 195 1.82 23.59 13.24
CA PHE A 195 3.26 23.84 13.21
C PHE A 195 3.93 23.16 14.42
N ILE A 196 4.78 22.17 14.16
CA ILE A 196 5.55 21.49 15.20
C ILE A 196 6.60 22.48 15.76
N PRO A 197 6.63 22.73 17.08
CA PRO A 197 7.61 23.63 17.66
C PRO A 197 9.04 23.10 17.47
N LYS A 198 9.96 23.96 17.02
CA LYS A 198 11.41 23.67 16.95
C LYS A 198 11.78 22.49 16.04
N THR A 199 11.27 22.46 14.82
CA THR A 199 11.68 21.49 13.79
C THR A 199 12.56 22.12 12.72
N ILE A 200 13.39 21.29 12.08
CA ILE A 200 14.09 21.62 10.84
C ILE A 200 13.46 20.76 9.74
N PRO A 201 12.93 21.37 8.66
CA PRO A 201 12.99 22.79 8.33
C PRO A 201 11.98 23.60 9.17
N GLU A 202 12.26 24.89 9.33
CA GLU A 202 11.26 25.82 9.85
C GLU A 202 10.21 26.01 8.75
N VAL A 203 8.94 25.80 9.09
CA VAL A 203 7.81 26.02 8.17
C VAL A 203 6.95 27.13 8.75
N LYS A 204 6.61 28.11 7.92
CA LYS A 204 5.82 29.29 8.29
C LYS A 204 4.49 29.30 7.53
N GLU A 205 3.59 30.18 7.92
CA GLU A 205 2.28 30.31 7.27
C GLU A 205 2.42 30.72 5.79
N ASP A 206 3.37 31.59 5.47
CA ASP A 206 3.66 32.04 4.10
C ASP A 206 4.16 30.90 3.19
N ASN A 207 4.60 29.78 3.75
CA ASN A 207 5.00 28.60 2.97
C ASN A 207 3.81 27.77 2.49
N ILE A 208 2.61 27.99 3.02
CA ILE A 208 1.43 27.22 2.63
C ILE A 208 1.03 27.65 1.23
N VAL A 209 1.07 26.72 0.27
CA VAL A 209 0.65 26.98 -1.12
C VAL A 209 -0.79 26.56 -1.39
N GLY A 210 -1.35 25.69 -0.53
CA GLY A 210 -2.71 25.22 -0.68
C GLY A 210 -3.08 24.08 0.26
N LYS A 211 -4.16 23.37 -0.07
CA LYS A 211 -4.60 22.17 0.65
C LYS A 211 -4.36 20.93 -0.18
N LEU A 212 -3.80 19.89 0.41
CA LEU A 212 -3.56 18.62 -0.26
C LEU A 212 -4.86 17.81 -0.38
N PHE A 213 -5.12 17.25 -1.56
CA PHE A 213 -6.25 16.34 -1.77
C PHE A 213 -5.94 14.94 -1.25
N ARG A 214 -6.91 14.35 -0.55
CA ARG A 214 -6.98 12.90 -0.30
C ARG A 214 -8.39 12.39 -0.54
N ALA A 215 -8.54 11.22 -1.13
CA ALA A 215 -9.80 10.63 -1.56
C ALA A 215 -10.83 10.55 -0.42
N GLN A 216 -10.39 10.18 0.79
CA GLN A 216 -11.32 10.05 1.93
C GLN A 216 -11.54 11.33 2.73
N ASN A 217 -10.61 12.28 2.66
CA ASN A 217 -10.62 13.47 3.51
C ASN A 217 -10.82 14.76 2.73
N GLY A 218 -10.89 14.70 1.39
CA GLY A 218 -10.87 15.86 0.52
C GLY A 218 -9.63 16.73 0.74
N PHE A 219 -9.82 18.03 0.64
CA PHE A 219 -8.79 19.05 0.85
C PHE A 219 -8.68 19.44 2.33
N ARG A 220 -7.99 18.61 3.12
CA ARG A 220 -7.91 18.79 4.58
C ARG A 220 -6.54 19.27 5.06
N ASP A 221 -5.49 18.55 4.71
CA ASP A 221 -4.12 18.89 5.11
C ASP A 221 -3.57 20.00 4.22
N PHE A 222 -2.51 20.67 4.69
CA PHE A 222 -1.93 21.82 4.00
C PHE A 222 -0.64 21.41 3.31
N PHE A 223 -0.52 21.80 2.06
CA PHE A 223 0.65 21.58 1.21
C PHE A 223 1.53 22.84 1.27
N THR A 224 2.85 22.65 1.36
CA THR A 224 3.82 23.74 1.44
C THR A 224 4.87 23.66 0.35
N ASP A 225 5.55 24.78 0.09
CA ASP A 225 6.70 24.86 -0.82
C ASP A 225 8.04 24.52 -0.16
N VAL A 226 8.02 23.96 1.06
CA VAL A 226 9.24 23.62 1.81
C VAL A 226 9.61 22.17 1.57
N GLU A 227 10.73 21.94 0.90
CA GLU A 227 11.29 20.60 0.69
C GLU A 227 12.10 20.11 1.91
N LEU A 228 11.90 18.86 2.30
CA LEU A 228 12.65 18.18 3.36
C LEU A 228 13.67 17.20 2.77
N THR A 229 14.81 17.73 2.35
CA THR A 229 15.88 16.96 1.68
C THR A 229 16.61 15.97 2.59
N SER A 230 16.48 16.09 3.91
CA SER A 230 17.12 15.17 4.87
C SER A 230 16.43 13.82 4.99
N ARG A 231 15.27 13.63 4.33
CA ARG A 231 14.45 12.43 4.43
C ARG A 231 14.08 11.90 3.05
N GLU A 232 14.31 10.62 2.85
CA GLU A 232 13.85 9.92 1.66
C GLU A 232 12.35 9.61 1.74
N CYS A 233 11.64 9.84 0.63
CA CYS A 233 10.26 9.42 0.48
C CYS A 233 10.17 7.90 0.40
N ARG A 234 9.19 7.30 1.09
CA ARG A 234 8.93 5.85 1.04
C ARG A 234 8.28 5.38 -0.26
N SER A 235 7.65 6.29 -0.98
CA SER A 235 6.87 6.02 -2.18
C SER A 235 7.60 6.45 -3.44
N ALA A 236 7.25 5.83 -4.56
CA ALA A 236 7.64 6.35 -5.86
C ALA A 236 6.91 7.68 -6.13
N LYS A 237 7.58 8.59 -6.82
CA LYS A 237 7.01 9.88 -7.24
C LYS A 237 5.76 9.64 -8.09
N ARG A 238 4.69 10.38 -7.78
CA ARG A 238 3.39 10.31 -8.49
C ARG A 238 2.79 11.70 -8.56
N LYS A 239 1.95 11.93 -9.57
CA LYS A 239 1.10 13.12 -9.60
C LYS A 239 0.07 13.09 -8.47
N TYR A 240 -0.24 14.25 -7.91
CA TYR A 240 -1.25 14.43 -6.88
C TYR A 240 -1.97 15.76 -7.04
N ASN A 241 -3.15 15.90 -6.43
CA ASN A 241 -3.93 17.13 -6.52
C ASN A 241 -3.79 17.97 -5.25
N TYR A 242 -3.82 19.29 -5.42
CA TYR A 242 -3.94 20.23 -4.33
C TYR A 242 -4.88 21.38 -4.73
N PHE A 243 -5.37 22.12 -3.75
CA PHE A 243 -6.23 23.28 -3.95
C PHE A 243 -5.43 24.53 -3.60
N PRO A 244 -4.93 25.30 -4.59
CA PRO A 244 -4.11 26.47 -4.32
C PRO A 244 -4.84 27.54 -3.51
N ILE A 245 -4.10 28.32 -2.73
CA ILE A 245 -4.69 29.47 -2.01
C ILE A 245 -5.30 30.45 -3.03
N GLY A 246 -6.57 30.79 -2.82
CA GLY A 246 -7.30 31.76 -3.66
C GLY A 246 -7.78 31.22 -5.01
N ALA A 247 -7.48 29.96 -5.35
CA ALA A 247 -8.00 29.33 -6.56
C ALA A 247 -9.47 28.92 -6.39
N SER A 248 -10.19 28.77 -7.50
CA SER A 248 -11.55 28.21 -7.54
C SER A 248 -11.57 26.71 -7.86
N GLU A 249 -10.48 26.19 -8.40
CA GLU A 249 -10.37 24.81 -8.89
C GLU A 249 -9.09 24.15 -8.38
N PRO A 250 -9.10 22.82 -8.19
CA PRO A 250 -7.91 22.08 -7.84
C PRO A 250 -6.90 22.04 -8.99
N THR A 251 -5.63 21.93 -8.64
CA THR A 251 -4.51 21.86 -9.58
C THR A 251 -3.76 20.54 -9.37
N GLU A 252 -3.34 19.93 -10.47
CA GLU A 252 -2.46 18.76 -10.45
C GLU A 252 -1.02 19.22 -10.24
N TRP A 253 -0.36 18.66 -9.22
CA TRP A 253 1.07 18.77 -9.00
C TRP A 253 1.78 17.58 -9.64
N ILE A 254 2.79 17.87 -10.44
CA ILE A 254 3.60 16.87 -11.14
C ILE A 254 5.03 17.00 -10.61
N PRO A 255 5.55 16.00 -9.88
CA PRO A 255 6.95 15.99 -9.46
C PRO A 255 7.90 16.20 -10.64
N GLU A 256 8.95 17.00 -10.44
CA GLU A 256 9.92 17.37 -11.50
C GLU A 256 10.51 16.14 -12.23
N ALA A 257 10.76 15.06 -11.50
CA ALA A 257 11.27 13.82 -12.06
C ALA A 257 10.33 13.17 -13.10
N LEU A 258 9.02 13.40 -13.01
CA LEU A 258 8.05 12.91 -13.98
C LEU A 258 7.92 13.86 -15.19
N MET A 259 8.23 15.14 -15.02
CA MET A 259 8.22 16.10 -16.13
C MET A 259 9.30 15.78 -17.17
N SER A 260 10.49 15.37 -16.73
CA SER A 260 11.60 15.02 -17.63
C SER A 260 11.32 13.72 -18.41
N GLU A 261 10.68 12.73 -17.79
CA GLU A 261 10.21 11.52 -18.47
C GLU A 261 9.15 11.84 -19.54
N GLN A 262 8.21 12.74 -19.24
CA GLN A 262 7.21 13.16 -20.20
C GLN A 262 7.82 13.94 -21.38
N GLN A 263 8.81 14.79 -21.12
CA GLN A 263 9.51 15.53 -22.17
C GLN A 263 10.34 14.61 -23.09
N THR A 264 11.02 13.60 -22.52
CA THR A 264 11.77 12.62 -23.32
C THR A 264 10.84 11.73 -24.13
N SER A 265 9.71 11.30 -23.58
CA SER A 265 8.68 10.54 -24.31
C SER A 265 8.11 11.32 -25.50
N SER A 266 7.82 12.61 -25.29
CA SER A 266 7.38 13.51 -26.37
C SER A 266 8.41 13.62 -27.50
N TRP A 267 9.70 13.70 -27.16
CA TRP A 267 10.76 13.77 -28.17
C TRP A 267 10.85 12.50 -29.03
N TRP A 268 10.72 11.31 -28.43
CA TRP A 268 10.64 10.05 -29.18
C TRP A 268 9.43 10.00 -30.10
N TYR A 269 8.26 10.47 -29.63
CA TYR A 269 7.06 10.52 -30.46
C TYR A 269 7.26 11.39 -31.71
N TRP A 270 7.85 12.58 -31.55
CA TRP A 270 8.20 13.44 -32.69
C TRP A 270 9.25 12.83 -33.60
N LEU A 271 10.26 12.14 -33.05
CA LEU A 271 11.25 11.42 -33.84
C LEU A 271 10.61 10.29 -34.66
N PHE A 272 9.68 9.53 -34.09
CA PHE A 272 8.94 8.49 -34.81
C PHE A 272 8.08 9.07 -35.93
N ILE A 273 7.41 10.20 -35.70
CA ILE A 273 6.66 10.91 -36.75
C ILE A 273 7.62 11.33 -37.87
N LEU A 274 8.75 11.97 -37.53
CA LEU A 274 9.73 12.42 -38.51
C LEU A 274 10.27 11.25 -39.35
N LEU A 275 10.67 10.15 -38.70
CA LEU A 275 11.16 8.95 -39.37
C LEU A 275 10.10 8.32 -40.27
N SER A 276 8.83 8.31 -39.84
CA SER A 276 7.71 7.81 -40.65
C SER A 276 7.46 8.68 -41.89
N VAL A 277 7.59 10.01 -41.76
CA VAL A 277 7.50 10.94 -42.88
C VAL A 277 8.67 10.74 -43.85
N ILE A 278 9.90 10.60 -43.35
CA ILE A 278 11.08 10.33 -44.19
C ILE A 278 10.90 9.00 -44.94
N LEU A 279 10.43 7.95 -44.27
CA LEU A 279 10.15 6.67 -44.90
C LEU A 279 9.10 6.81 -46.02
N GLY A 280 8.00 7.52 -45.76
CA GLY A 280 6.92 7.72 -46.73
C GLY A 280 7.31 8.61 -47.92
N VAL A 281 8.11 9.64 -47.70
CA VAL A 281 8.45 10.62 -48.76
C VAL A 281 9.71 10.24 -49.52
N VAL A 282 10.69 9.60 -48.88
CA VAL A 282 11.97 9.30 -49.51
C VAL A 282 12.02 7.85 -49.98
N VAL A 283 11.68 6.91 -49.09
CA VAL A 283 11.89 5.48 -49.38
C VAL A 283 10.83 4.94 -50.34
N VAL A 284 9.56 5.32 -50.18
CA VAL A 284 8.48 4.85 -51.06
C VAL A 284 8.69 5.28 -52.53
N PRO A 285 9.01 6.55 -52.86
CA PRO A 285 9.24 6.94 -54.26
C PRO A 285 10.47 6.29 -54.89
N ILE A 286 11.54 6.05 -54.11
CA ILE A 286 12.72 5.32 -54.60
C ILE A 286 12.32 3.89 -54.99
N LEU A 287 11.56 3.20 -54.15
CA LEU A 287 11.09 1.85 -54.45
C LEU A 287 10.15 1.80 -55.65
N TYR A 288 9.22 2.75 -55.77
CA TYR A 288 8.30 2.84 -56.92
C TYR A 288 9.00 3.28 -58.22
N GLY A 289 10.08 4.05 -58.15
CA GLY A 289 10.87 4.43 -59.32
C GLY A 289 11.80 3.33 -59.84
N MET A 290 11.99 2.25 -59.07
CA MET A 290 12.82 1.10 -59.46
C MET A 290 12.02 -0.11 -59.96
N MET A 291 10.68 -0.04 -59.94
CA MET A 291 9.79 -1.04 -60.56
C MET A 291 9.35 -0.59 -61.95
#